data_AF-A0A559S4Q5-F1
#
_entry.id   AF-A0A559S4Q5-F1
#
_cell.length_a   1.000
_cell.length_b   1.000
_cell.length_c   1.000
_cell.angle_alpha   90.00
_cell.angle_beta   90.00
_cell.angle_gamma   90.00
#
_symmetry.space_group_name_H-M   'P 1'
#
loop_
_entity.id
_entity.type
_entity.pdbx_description
1 polymer ?
#
loop_
_entity_poly.entity_id
_entity_poly.type
_entity_poly.pdbx_seq_one_letter_code
_entity_poly.pdbx_strand_id
1 'polypeptide(L)'
;MKHKITLLSFCFFLITSFAFAQKTVDASSILQDLKKGKNVSLQNATITGVLDLTYMDEALPNLPKRKRWWNNNGSNEIKKLIESKVSFVNCTFEDDVLAYIPDEDSGYTFIASFEDEVIFKDCVFEQKAMFKYSKFEKNTDFSGSKFERDNTFKYAKFDRNISFSNTTFNEPATFKYAKFNRNVSFANSIFKETTTFKYTKFSDGVSFNNTKFEEDLNLKYTQVTGEFNIKNMNVGYDIDTKYTKINGRSFSKHLMSNN
;
A
#
# COMPACT_ATOMS: atom_id res chain seq x y z
N MET A 1 74.51 -8.46 -12.35
CA MET A 1 73.07 -8.71 -12.12
C MET A 1 72.36 -7.36 -12.14
N LYS A 2 71.45 -7.12 -13.10
CA LYS A 2 70.73 -5.83 -13.25
C LYS A 2 69.37 -5.96 -12.54
N HIS A 3 69.14 -5.21 -11.47
CA HIS A 3 67.82 -5.14 -10.82
C HIS A 3 66.95 -4.13 -11.58
N LYS A 4 65.83 -4.61 -12.15
CA LYS A 4 64.77 -3.77 -12.69
C LYS A 4 63.87 -3.35 -11.52
N ILE A 5 63.75 -2.05 -11.29
CA ILE A 5 62.77 -1.47 -10.35
C ILE A 5 61.49 -1.23 -11.16
N THR A 6 60.45 -2.00 -10.86
CA THR A 6 59.13 -1.84 -11.47
C THR A 6 58.36 -0.82 -10.63
N LEU A 7 58.14 0.38 -11.18
CA LEU A 7 57.34 1.43 -10.54
C LEU A 7 55.85 1.12 -10.76
N LEU A 8 55.15 0.68 -9.71
CA LEU A 8 53.69 0.48 -9.76
C LEU A 8 53.01 1.84 -9.56
N SER A 9 52.40 2.37 -10.62
CA SER A 9 51.57 3.57 -10.55
C SER A 9 50.23 3.23 -9.92
N PHE A 10 49.96 3.72 -8.71
CA PHE A 10 48.67 3.61 -8.04
C PHE A 10 47.75 4.72 -8.55
N CYS A 11 46.85 4.40 -9.50
CA CYS A 11 45.77 5.31 -9.89
C CYS A 11 44.73 5.36 -8.76
N PHE A 12 44.75 6.43 -7.97
CA PHE A 12 43.65 6.78 -7.06
C PHE A 12 42.43 7.19 -7.90
N PHE A 13 41.45 6.29 -8.06
CA PHE A 13 40.12 6.67 -8.51
C PHE A 13 39.43 7.44 -7.36
N LEU A 14 39.38 8.76 -7.47
CA LEU A 14 38.50 9.59 -6.67
C LEU A 14 37.05 9.27 -7.05
N ILE A 15 36.41 8.41 -6.26
CA ILE A 15 34.96 8.23 -6.31
C ILE A 15 34.36 9.47 -5.62
N THR A 16 33.93 10.45 -6.42
CA THR A 16 33.17 11.59 -5.92
C THR A 16 31.78 11.10 -5.53
N SER A 17 31.58 10.80 -4.25
CA SER A 17 30.25 10.58 -3.68
C SER A 17 29.49 11.91 -3.70
N PHE A 18 28.57 12.08 -4.65
CA PHE A 18 27.57 13.13 -4.60
C PHE A 18 26.62 12.81 -3.44
N ALA A 19 26.87 13.37 -2.26
CA ALA A 19 25.89 13.39 -1.19
C ALA A 19 24.80 14.41 -1.58
N PHE A 20 23.75 13.94 -2.26
CA PHE A 20 22.53 14.73 -2.39
C PHE A 20 21.93 14.85 -0.98
N ALA A 21 21.84 16.07 -0.44
CA ALA A 21 21.05 16.33 0.74
C ALA A 21 19.58 15.99 0.40
N GLN A 22 19.06 14.90 0.94
CA GLN A 22 17.68 14.48 0.74
C GLN A 22 16.76 15.56 1.32
N LYS A 23 15.76 16.00 0.55
CA LYS A 23 14.84 17.05 0.97
C LYS A 23 13.94 16.51 2.09
N THR A 24 14.10 17.01 3.31
CA THR A 24 13.19 16.66 4.43
C THR A 24 11.95 17.56 4.43
N VAL A 25 10.76 16.98 4.61
CA VAL A 25 9.47 17.67 4.68
C VAL A 25 8.69 17.15 5.90
N ASP A 26 8.23 18.06 6.75
CA ASP A 26 7.42 17.68 7.91
C ASP A 26 5.98 17.32 7.48
N ALA A 27 5.47 16.19 7.95
CA ALA A 27 4.11 15.71 7.66
C ALA A 27 3.02 16.72 8.06
N SER A 28 3.23 17.52 9.11
CA SER A 28 2.29 18.57 9.50
C SER A 28 2.15 19.64 8.40
N SER A 29 3.22 19.94 7.64
CA SER A 29 3.13 20.88 6.52
C SER A 29 2.29 20.33 5.36
N ILE A 30 2.40 19.02 5.09
CA ILE A 30 1.59 18.30 4.11
C ILE A 30 0.12 18.33 4.52
N LEU A 31 -0.18 18.00 5.78
CA LEU A 31 -1.54 18.01 6.32
C LEU A 31 -2.16 19.42 6.28
N GLN A 32 -1.38 20.46 6.56
CA GLN A 32 -1.85 21.85 6.43
C GLN A 32 -2.22 22.23 4.99
N ASP A 33 -1.44 21.77 4.00
CA ASP A 33 -1.71 22.05 2.60
C ASP A 33 -2.96 21.29 2.11
N LEU A 34 -3.08 20.00 2.44
CA LEU A 34 -4.28 19.21 2.13
C LEU A 34 -5.54 19.79 2.80
N LYS A 35 -5.43 20.24 4.06
CA LYS A 35 -6.53 20.92 4.77
C LYS A 35 -6.98 22.21 4.10
N LYS A 36 -6.07 22.93 3.44
CA LYS A 36 -6.37 24.13 2.64
C LYS A 36 -6.89 23.80 1.23
N GLY A 37 -7.12 22.52 0.93
CA GLY A 37 -7.57 22.06 -0.39
C GLY A 37 -6.47 22.09 -1.45
N LYS A 38 -5.19 22.21 -1.06
CA LYS A 38 -4.09 22.22 -2.02
C LYS A 38 -3.67 20.81 -2.38
N ASN A 39 -3.44 20.59 -3.67
CA ASN A 39 -2.77 19.39 -4.15
C ASN A 39 -1.35 19.31 -3.58
N VAL A 40 -0.95 18.12 -3.16
CA VAL A 40 0.40 17.83 -2.69
C VAL A 40 1.12 17.01 -3.76
N SER A 41 2.31 17.47 -4.14
CA SER A 41 3.21 16.76 -5.06
C SER A 41 4.64 16.90 -4.58
N LEU A 42 5.22 15.81 -4.09
CA LEU A 42 6.60 15.74 -3.62
C LEU A 42 7.37 14.65 -4.36
N GLN A 43 8.65 14.91 -4.61
CA GLN A 43 9.56 13.94 -5.20
C GLN A 43 10.91 13.96 -4.50
N ASN A 44 11.57 12.80 -4.39
CA ASN A 44 12.92 12.68 -3.83
C ASN A 44 13.04 13.28 -2.42
N ALA A 45 12.05 13.01 -1.55
CA ALA A 45 11.93 13.63 -0.25
C ALA A 45 11.83 12.61 0.89
N THR A 46 12.34 12.97 2.06
CA THR A 46 12.05 12.29 3.33
C THR A 46 10.92 13.03 4.02
N ILE A 47 9.88 12.31 4.44
CA ILE A 47 8.78 12.83 5.23
C ILE A 47 8.97 12.39 6.68
N THR A 48 9.05 13.38 7.57
CA THR A 48 9.21 13.19 9.02
C THR A 48 7.90 13.51 9.74
N GLY A 49 7.62 12.80 10.84
CA GLY A 49 6.38 12.94 11.59
C GLY A 49 5.25 12.10 11.01
N VAL A 50 4.29 11.74 11.86
CA VAL A 50 3.14 10.92 11.48
C VAL A 50 2.28 11.65 10.46
N LEU A 51 2.05 11.02 9.31
CA LEU A 51 1.11 11.49 8.30
C LEU A 51 -0.29 10.94 8.63
N ASP A 52 -0.97 11.57 9.59
CA ASP A 52 -2.36 11.24 9.95
C ASP A 52 -3.36 11.89 8.98
N LEU A 53 -3.70 11.15 7.93
CA LEU A 53 -4.69 11.53 6.93
C LEU A 53 -6.13 11.48 7.46
N THR A 54 -6.35 10.94 8.67
CA THR A 54 -7.67 10.93 9.32
C THR A 54 -7.96 12.24 10.05
N TYR A 55 -6.94 13.05 10.34
CA TYR A 55 -7.03 14.27 11.15
C TYR A 55 -7.72 14.00 12.49
N MET A 56 -7.35 12.90 13.15
CA MET A 56 -7.98 12.43 14.38
C MET A 56 -7.91 13.51 15.46
N ASP A 57 -6.72 14.07 15.69
CA ASP A 57 -6.49 15.09 16.72
C ASP A 57 -7.37 16.34 16.55
N GLU A 58 -7.68 16.70 15.30
CA GLU A 58 -8.58 17.83 15.02
C GLU A 58 -10.05 17.46 15.23
N ALA A 59 -10.42 16.21 14.99
CA ALA A 59 -11.79 15.72 15.09
C ALA A 59 -12.19 15.33 16.52
N LEU A 60 -11.24 14.86 17.34
CA LEU A 60 -11.44 14.39 18.72
C LEU A 60 -12.20 15.37 19.63
N PRO A 61 -11.92 16.69 19.62
CA PRO A 61 -12.65 17.64 20.48
C PRO A 61 -14.13 17.82 20.11
N ASN A 62 -14.52 17.44 18.89
CA ASN A 62 -15.84 17.73 18.31
C ASN A 62 -16.56 16.45 17.86
N LEU A 63 -16.43 15.37 18.63
CA LEU A 63 -17.09 14.11 18.30
C LEU A 63 -18.61 14.20 18.44
N PRO A 64 -19.37 13.55 17.53
CA PRO A 64 -20.81 13.43 17.68
C PRO A 64 -21.16 12.62 18.93
N LYS A 65 -22.43 12.58 19.32
CA LYS A 65 -22.86 11.71 20.42
C LYS A 65 -22.66 10.24 20.04
N ARG A 66 -21.93 9.51 20.89
CA ARG A 66 -21.64 8.08 20.70
C ARG A 66 -22.92 7.26 20.59
N LYS A 67 -22.99 6.45 19.54
CA LYS A 67 -24.06 5.49 19.33
C LYS A 67 -23.76 4.20 20.09
N ARG A 68 -24.81 3.63 20.67
CA ARG A 68 -24.77 2.35 21.40
C ARG A 68 -24.78 1.18 20.41
N TRP A 69 -24.06 0.11 20.75
CA TRP A 69 -23.78 -1.03 19.87
C TRP A 69 -25.03 -1.82 19.42
N TRP A 70 -26.17 -1.67 20.10
CA TRP A 70 -27.45 -2.32 19.73
C TRP A 70 -28.33 -1.48 18.79
N ASN A 71 -27.89 -0.29 18.39
CA ASN A 71 -28.66 0.56 17.51
C ASN A 71 -28.26 0.29 16.04
N ASN A 72 -29.08 -0.47 15.31
CA ASN A 72 -28.77 -1.06 14.00
C ASN A 72 -28.53 -0.08 12.83
N ASN A 73 -28.63 1.23 13.05
CA ASN A 73 -28.59 2.26 11.98
C ASN A 73 -27.44 3.27 12.10
N GLY A 74 -26.33 2.94 12.77
CA GLY A 74 -25.15 3.82 12.73
C GLY A 74 -23.84 3.20 13.16
N SER A 75 -22.75 3.70 12.57
CA SER A 75 -21.37 3.45 12.99
C SER A 75 -20.84 4.62 13.82
N ASN A 76 -19.92 4.34 14.75
CA ASN A 76 -19.07 5.37 15.40
C ASN A 76 -17.82 5.58 14.53
N GLU A 77 -18.04 5.92 13.27
CA GLU A 77 -16.97 6.22 12.31
C GLU A 77 -16.92 7.73 12.07
N ILE A 78 -15.74 8.32 12.18
CA ILE A 78 -15.44 9.68 11.73
C ILE A 78 -14.72 9.56 10.40
N LYS A 79 -15.27 10.18 9.36
CA LYS A 79 -14.74 10.08 8.00
C LYS A 79 -14.13 11.41 7.60
N LYS A 80 -12.84 11.41 7.30
CA LYS A 80 -12.18 12.50 6.61
C LYS A 80 -12.23 12.27 5.11
N LEU A 81 -12.65 13.28 4.39
CA LEU A 81 -12.57 13.34 2.94
C LEU A 81 -11.35 14.18 2.55
N ILE A 82 -10.50 13.62 1.70
CA ILE A 82 -9.35 14.30 1.10
C ILE A 82 -9.70 14.53 -0.37
N GLU A 83 -10.05 15.78 -0.66
CA GLU A 83 -10.50 16.22 -2.00
C GLU A 83 -9.31 16.54 -2.91
N SER A 84 -8.15 16.83 -2.33
CA SER A 84 -6.94 17.20 -3.05
C SER A 84 -6.18 15.99 -3.57
N LYS A 85 -5.53 16.14 -4.73
CA LYS A 85 -4.57 15.17 -5.25
C LYS A 85 -3.38 15.01 -4.29
N VAL A 86 -2.99 13.77 -4.06
CA VAL A 86 -1.84 13.39 -3.23
C VAL A 86 -0.83 12.66 -4.11
N SER A 87 0.39 13.18 -4.23
CA SER A 87 1.44 12.56 -5.04
C SER A 87 2.80 12.62 -4.36
N PHE A 88 3.36 11.43 -4.13
CA PHE A 88 4.71 11.20 -3.64
C PHE A 88 5.41 10.26 -4.60
N VAL A 89 6.58 10.65 -5.09
CA VAL A 89 7.39 9.85 -6.01
C VAL A 89 8.82 9.76 -5.51
N ASN A 90 9.33 8.56 -5.29
CA ASN A 90 10.65 8.35 -4.70
C ASN A 90 10.79 9.06 -3.34
N CYS A 91 9.81 8.86 -2.45
CA CYS A 91 9.79 9.46 -1.12
C CYS A 91 9.91 8.40 -0.02
N THR A 92 10.56 8.75 1.09
CA THR A 92 10.61 7.91 2.30
C THR A 92 9.74 8.52 3.39
N PHE A 93 8.89 7.72 4.04
CA PHE A 93 8.14 8.11 5.24
C PHE A 93 8.80 7.42 6.44
N GLU A 94 9.41 8.21 7.33
CA GLU A 94 10.13 7.70 8.51
C GLU A 94 9.17 7.27 9.64
N ASP A 95 7.95 7.81 9.63
CA ASP A 95 6.90 7.56 10.63
C ASP A 95 5.62 6.99 9.98
N ASP A 96 4.63 6.69 10.81
CA ASP A 96 3.36 6.10 10.39
C ASP A 96 2.61 6.95 9.35
N VAL A 97 2.06 6.28 8.33
CA VAL A 97 1.10 6.85 7.36
C VAL A 97 -0.27 6.26 7.64
N LEU A 98 -1.18 7.07 8.18
CA LEU A 98 -2.44 6.60 8.76
C LEU A 98 -3.64 7.19 8.02
N ALA A 99 -4.41 6.33 7.36
CA ALA A 99 -5.76 6.61 6.86
C ALA A 99 -6.83 5.82 7.65
N TYR A 100 -6.43 5.19 8.75
CA TYR A 100 -7.26 4.40 9.65
C TYR A 100 -6.70 4.43 11.08
N ILE A 101 -7.48 4.90 12.04
CA ILE A 101 -7.15 4.87 13.47
C ILE A 101 -8.38 4.39 14.27
N PRO A 102 -8.34 3.20 14.89
CA PRO A 102 -9.31 2.81 15.89
C PRO A 102 -8.91 3.40 17.24
N ASP A 103 -9.65 4.39 17.71
CA ASP A 103 -9.39 5.02 19.01
C ASP A 103 -10.26 4.40 20.09
N GLU A 104 -9.64 3.65 20.99
CA GLU A 104 -10.33 2.92 22.05
C GLU A 104 -10.91 3.86 23.11
N ASP A 105 -10.22 4.97 23.38
CA ASP A 105 -10.58 5.93 24.43
C ASP A 105 -11.88 6.65 24.10
N SER A 106 -12.02 7.20 22.89
CA SER A 106 -13.29 7.75 22.43
C SER A 106 -14.30 6.65 22.04
N GLY A 107 -13.80 5.47 21.65
CA GLY A 107 -14.59 4.39 21.05
C GLY A 107 -15.08 4.71 19.63
N TYR A 108 -14.38 5.60 18.93
CA TYR A 108 -14.58 5.92 17.53
C TYR A 108 -13.51 5.29 16.64
N THR A 109 -13.82 5.16 15.37
CA THR A 109 -12.84 4.82 14.34
C THR A 109 -12.75 5.98 13.36
N PHE A 110 -11.54 6.49 13.16
CA PHE A 110 -11.24 7.55 12.22
C PHE A 110 -10.74 6.92 10.92
N ILE A 111 -11.30 7.33 9.79
CA ILE A 111 -10.93 6.82 8.47
C ILE A 111 -10.79 7.96 7.48
N ALA A 112 -9.87 7.81 6.52
CA ALA A 112 -9.72 8.74 5.41
C ALA A 112 -10.15 8.12 4.08
N SER A 113 -10.83 8.91 3.25
CA SER A 113 -11.20 8.61 1.86
C SER A 113 -10.69 9.70 0.93
N PHE A 114 -10.40 9.33 -0.32
CA PHE A 114 -9.71 10.18 -1.30
C PHE A 114 -10.58 10.32 -2.55
N GLU A 115 -10.99 11.56 -2.87
CA GLU A 115 -11.83 11.85 -4.05
C GLU A 115 -11.02 12.08 -5.33
N ASP A 116 -9.73 12.36 -5.19
CA ASP A 116 -8.81 12.58 -6.30
C ASP A 116 -7.70 11.51 -6.33
N GLU A 117 -6.79 11.64 -7.28
CA GLU A 117 -5.68 10.72 -7.52
C GLU A 117 -4.72 10.63 -6.33
N VAL A 118 -4.30 9.40 -6.01
CA VAL A 118 -3.35 9.10 -4.93
C VAL A 118 -2.16 8.33 -5.48
N ILE A 119 -0.97 8.92 -5.42
CA ILE A 119 0.28 8.35 -5.91
C ILE A 119 1.27 8.26 -4.74
N PHE A 120 1.74 7.05 -4.46
CA PHE A 120 2.87 6.72 -3.61
C PHE A 120 3.79 5.81 -4.42
N LYS A 121 4.42 6.36 -5.45
CA LYS A 121 5.24 5.60 -6.40
C LYS A 121 6.69 5.59 -5.94
N ASP A 122 7.35 4.43 -6.03
CA ASP A 122 8.75 4.24 -5.63
C ASP A 122 9.02 4.72 -4.18
N CYS A 123 8.01 4.65 -3.30
CA CYS A 123 8.09 5.16 -1.94
C CYS A 123 8.51 4.08 -0.93
N VAL A 124 9.15 4.48 0.16
CA VAL A 124 9.45 3.59 1.30
C VAL A 124 8.62 4.02 2.50
N PHE A 125 7.85 3.09 3.07
CA PHE A 125 7.15 3.27 4.33
C PHE A 125 7.92 2.52 5.41
N GLU A 126 8.69 3.23 6.23
CA GLU A 126 9.57 2.62 7.24
C GLU A 126 8.80 2.11 8.46
N GLN A 127 7.64 2.71 8.74
CA GLN A 127 6.71 2.32 9.78
C GLN A 127 5.36 1.90 9.19
N LYS A 128 4.27 2.04 9.95
CA LYS A 128 2.96 1.50 9.57
C LYS A 128 2.37 2.26 8.39
N ALA A 129 1.72 1.53 7.49
CA ALA A 129 0.92 2.10 6.41
C ALA A 129 -0.51 1.56 6.44
N MET A 130 -1.43 2.34 7.02
CA MET A 130 -2.77 1.88 7.40
C MET A 130 -3.86 2.49 6.52
N PHE A 131 -4.33 1.73 5.51
CA PHE A 131 -5.38 2.15 4.55
C PHE A 131 -6.67 1.33 4.70
N LYS A 132 -6.93 0.81 5.89
CA LYS A 132 -8.13 0.01 6.18
C LYS A 132 -9.38 0.88 6.09
N TYR A 133 -10.43 0.37 5.45
CA TYR A 133 -11.68 1.09 5.13
C TYR A 133 -11.56 2.31 4.20
N SER A 134 -10.36 2.66 3.71
CA SER A 134 -10.21 3.78 2.79
C SER A 134 -10.91 3.53 1.46
N LYS A 135 -11.54 4.59 0.93
CA LYS A 135 -12.10 4.62 -0.43
C LYS A 135 -11.22 5.51 -1.30
N PHE A 136 -10.86 5.02 -2.48
CA PHE A 136 -10.11 5.75 -3.51
C PHE A 136 -10.99 5.88 -4.74
N GLU A 137 -11.40 7.10 -5.07
CA GLU A 137 -12.37 7.35 -6.15
C GLU A 137 -11.75 7.44 -7.55
N LYS A 138 -10.45 7.79 -7.61
CA LYS A 138 -9.66 7.90 -8.84
C LYS A 138 -8.57 6.84 -8.89
N ASN A 139 -7.71 6.95 -9.90
CA ASN A 139 -6.57 6.05 -10.05
C ASN A 139 -5.66 6.14 -8.83
N THR A 140 -5.04 5.03 -8.48
CA THR A 140 -4.12 4.94 -7.35
C THR A 140 -2.86 4.20 -7.77
N ASP A 141 -1.68 4.64 -7.31
CA ASP A 141 -0.43 4.01 -7.69
C ASP A 141 0.51 3.85 -6.50
N PHE A 142 0.81 2.61 -6.14
CA PHE A 142 1.82 2.21 -5.14
C PHE A 142 3.00 1.46 -5.79
N SER A 143 3.15 1.54 -7.12
CA SER A 143 4.17 0.78 -7.84
C SER A 143 5.58 1.15 -7.40
N GLY A 144 6.46 0.15 -7.34
CA GLY A 144 7.86 0.29 -6.90
C GLY A 144 8.05 0.51 -5.40
N SER A 145 6.97 0.65 -4.63
CA SER A 145 7.06 0.99 -3.20
C SER A 145 7.44 -0.18 -2.31
N LYS A 146 7.90 0.12 -1.09
CA LYS A 146 8.29 -0.84 -0.07
C LYS A 146 7.58 -0.56 1.25
N PHE A 147 6.90 -1.57 1.79
CA PHE A 147 6.28 -1.54 3.11
C PHE A 147 7.16 -2.34 4.08
N GLU A 148 7.90 -1.64 4.94
CA GLU A 148 8.86 -2.26 5.86
C GLU A 148 8.19 -2.87 7.08
N ARG A 149 7.05 -2.33 7.49
CA ARG A 149 6.30 -2.72 8.69
C ARG A 149 4.84 -3.05 8.37
N ASP A 150 4.02 -3.19 9.42
CA ASP A 150 2.60 -3.49 9.32
C ASP A 150 1.93 -2.62 8.24
N ASN A 151 1.17 -3.28 7.37
CA ASN A 151 0.42 -2.63 6.31
C ASN A 151 -0.95 -3.29 6.16
N THR A 152 -1.96 -2.51 5.77
CA THR A 152 -3.30 -3.06 5.59
C THR A 152 -4.13 -2.25 4.60
N PHE A 153 -4.80 -2.96 3.72
CA PHE A 153 -5.83 -2.47 2.80
C PHE A 153 -7.15 -3.19 3.06
N LYS A 154 -7.34 -3.71 4.28
CA LYS A 154 -8.54 -4.44 4.68
C LYS A 154 -9.78 -3.56 4.48
N TYR A 155 -10.82 -4.09 3.85
CA TYR A 155 -12.03 -3.34 3.47
C TYR A 155 -11.81 -2.11 2.56
N ALA A 156 -10.59 -1.89 2.04
CA ALA A 156 -10.35 -0.77 1.13
C ALA A 156 -11.14 -0.95 -0.17
N LYS A 157 -11.55 0.17 -0.77
CA LYS A 157 -12.30 0.18 -2.03
C LYS A 157 -11.61 1.08 -3.04
N PHE A 158 -11.32 0.53 -4.21
CA PHE A 158 -10.74 1.24 -5.34
C PHE A 158 -11.75 1.29 -6.48
N ASP A 159 -12.26 2.48 -6.79
CA ASP A 159 -13.27 2.68 -7.84
C ASP A 159 -12.67 2.71 -9.26
N ARG A 160 -11.35 2.95 -9.36
CA ARG A 160 -10.58 2.96 -10.61
C ARG A 160 -9.37 2.04 -10.52
N ASN A 161 -8.50 2.12 -11.53
CA ASN A 161 -7.33 1.25 -11.63
C ASN A 161 -6.36 1.52 -10.48
N ILE A 162 -5.72 0.46 -10.00
CA ILE A 162 -4.64 0.55 -9.01
C ILE A 162 -3.46 -0.34 -9.36
N SER A 163 -2.24 0.15 -9.12
CA SER A 163 -1.01 -0.63 -9.29
C SER A 163 -0.27 -0.79 -7.97
N PHE A 164 0.10 -2.03 -7.66
CA PHE A 164 1.12 -2.46 -6.69
C PHE A 164 2.26 -3.19 -7.42
N SER A 165 2.50 -2.83 -8.68
CA SER A 165 3.51 -3.52 -9.49
C SER A 165 4.91 -3.19 -8.96
N ASN A 166 5.81 -4.19 -8.90
CA ASN A 166 7.16 -4.06 -8.35
C ASN A 166 7.20 -3.63 -6.86
N THR A 167 6.11 -3.82 -6.12
CA THR A 167 6.05 -3.48 -4.69
C THR A 167 6.62 -4.60 -3.83
N THR A 168 7.30 -4.27 -2.72
CA THR A 168 7.74 -5.24 -1.72
C THR A 168 6.99 -5.05 -0.39
N PHE A 169 6.45 -6.13 0.16
CA PHE A 169 5.84 -6.16 1.49
C PHE A 169 6.68 -7.06 2.40
N ASN A 170 7.34 -6.47 3.40
CA ASN A 170 8.24 -7.20 4.29
C ASN A 170 7.53 -7.86 5.48
N GLU A 171 6.37 -7.32 5.88
CA GLU A 171 5.50 -7.87 6.93
C GLU A 171 4.19 -8.39 6.31
N PRO A 172 3.35 -9.15 7.06
CA PRO A 172 2.10 -9.70 6.54
C PRO A 172 1.20 -8.64 5.88
N ALA A 173 0.89 -8.83 4.60
CA ALA A 173 0.06 -7.92 3.83
C ALA A 173 -1.40 -8.40 3.78
N THR A 174 -2.35 -7.54 4.15
CA THR A 174 -3.77 -7.90 4.18
C THR A 174 -4.65 -7.01 3.30
N PHE A 175 -5.33 -7.65 2.36
CA PHE A 175 -6.34 -7.09 1.46
C PHE A 175 -7.72 -7.67 1.76
N LYS A 176 -7.92 -8.27 2.94
CA LYS A 176 -9.15 -8.98 3.29
C LYS A 176 -10.39 -8.07 3.10
N TYR A 177 -11.41 -8.56 2.40
CA TYR A 177 -12.62 -7.79 2.02
C TYR A 177 -12.38 -6.56 1.13
N ALA A 178 -11.18 -6.38 0.57
CA ALA A 178 -10.94 -5.28 -0.37
C ALA A 178 -11.78 -5.46 -1.64
N LYS A 179 -12.08 -4.33 -2.29
CA LYS A 179 -12.84 -4.30 -3.55
C LYS A 179 -12.08 -3.49 -4.58
N PHE A 180 -11.68 -4.16 -5.65
CA PHE A 180 -11.10 -3.56 -6.84
C PHE A 180 -12.17 -3.56 -7.92
N ASN A 181 -12.74 -2.38 -8.20
CA ASN A 181 -13.82 -2.26 -9.20
C ASN A 181 -13.28 -2.24 -10.63
N ARG A 182 -11.99 -1.93 -10.79
CA ARG A 182 -11.25 -2.00 -12.04
C ARG A 182 -10.02 -2.89 -11.89
N ASN A 183 -9.23 -2.96 -12.95
CA ASN A 183 -8.04 -3.81 -12.99
C ASN A 183 -7.03 -3.40 -11.90
N VAL A 184 -6.44 -4.41 -11.26
CA VAL A 184 -5.34 -4.23 -10.32
C VAL A 184 -4.14 -5.09 -10.70
N SER A 185 -2.95 -4.52 -10.62
CA SER A 185 -1.70 -5.23 -10.88
C SER A 185 -0.86 -5.36 -9.62
N PHE A 186 -0.44 -6.58 -9.31
CA PHE A 186 0.61 -6.94 -8.36
C PHE A 186 1.84 -7.50 -9.11
N ALA A 187 1.98 -7.21 -10.42
CA ALA A 187 3.03 -7.81 -11.23
C ALA A 187 4.43 -7.50 -10.69
N ASN A 188 5.30 -8.50 -10.67
CA ASN A 188 6.67 -8.45 -10.12
C ASN A 188 6.75 -8.05 -8.64
N SER A 189 5.64 -8.08 -7.88
CA SER A 189 5.68 -7.78 -6.45
C SER A 189 6.26 -8.95 -5.64
N ILE A 190 6.80 -8.64 -4.47
CA ILE A 190 7.33 -9.64 -3.52
C ILE A 190 6.60 -9.47 -2.19
N PHE A 191 5.97 -10.53 -1.72
CA PHE A 191 5.40 -10.64 -0.39
C PHE A 191 6.25 -11.60 0.42
N LYS A 192 7.00 -11.08 1.39
CA LYS A 192 7.93 -11.90 2.19
C LYS A 192 7.25 -12.72 3.27
N GLU A 193 6.06 -12.29 3.68
CA GLU A 193 5.28 -12.91 4.74
C GLU A 193 3.88 -13.28 4.23
N THR A 194 3.10 -13.94 5.08
CA THR A 194 1.75 -14.41 4.74
C THR A 194 0.89 -13.30 4.13
N THR A 195 0.32 -13.56 2.94
CA THR A 195 -0.55 -12.60 2.24
C THR A 195 -1.99 -13.05 2.23
N THR A 196 -2.92 -12.15 2.57
CA THR A 196 -4.35 -12.46 2.67
C THR A 196 -5.22 -11.63 1.74
N PHE A 197 -5.81 -12.29 0.74
CA PHE A 197 -6.89 -11.76 -0.10
C PHE A 197 -8.27 -12.34 0.26
N LYS A 198 -8.45 -12.94 1.43
CA LYS A 198 -9.71 -13.57 1.83
C LYS A 198 -10.92 -12.61 1.68
N TYR A 199 -11.98 -13.07 1.00
CA TYR A 199 -13.18 -12.28 0.62
C TYR A 199 -12.93 -11.06 -0.30
N THR A 200 -11.77 -10.97 -0.95
CA THR A 200 -11.48 -9.88 -1.91
C THR A 200 -12.29 -10.05 -3.18
N LYS A 201 -12.69 -8.93 -3.77
CA LYS A 201 -13.36 -8.89 -5.08
C LYS A 201 -12.49 -8.14 -6.09
N PHE A 202 -12.07 -8.83 -7.13
CA PHE A 202 -11.42 -8.29 -8.32
C PHE A 202 -12.46 -8.27 -9.44
N SER A 203 -13.04 -7.11 -9.73
CA SER A 203 -14.24 -7.01 -10.58
C SER A 203 -13.91 -6.91 -12.07
N ASP A 204 -12.69 -6.50 -12.41
CA ASP A 204 -12.22 -6.24 -13.79
C ASP A 204 -10.78 -6.74 -13.98
N GLY A 205 -10.51 -7.91 -13.39
CA GLY A 205 -9.26 -8.64 -13.47
C GLY A 205 -8.22 -8.28 -12.42
N VAL A 206 -7.24 -9.18 -12.29
CA VAL A 206 -6.05 -9.04 -11.45
C VAL A 206 -4.85 -9.70 -12.11
N SER A 207 -3.69 -9.05 -12.02
CA SER A 207 -2.40 -9.61 -12.43
C SER A 207 -1.52 -9.89 -11.22
N PHE A 208 -1.09 -11.15 -11.09
CA PHE A 208 -0.02 -11.63 -10.23
C PHE A 208 1.18 -12.13 -11.06
N ASN A 209 1.37 -11.57 -12.26
CA ASN A 209 2.45 -11.99 -13.15
C ASN A 209 3.82 -11.79 -12.49
N ASN A 210 4.65 -12.83 -12.44
CA ASN A 210 5.94 -12.86 -11.75
C ASN A 210 5.86 -12.44 -10.27
N THR A 211 4.70 -12.51 -9.64
CA THR A 211 4.57 -12.23 -8.20
C THR A 211 5.14 -13.37 -7.39
N LYS A 212 5.94 -13.05 -6.37
CA LYS A 212 6.48 -14.03 -5.41
C LYS A 212 5.79 -13.86 -4.06
N PHE A 213 5.10 -14.89 -3.60
CA PHE A 213 4.67 -15.05 -2.23
C PHE A 213 5.67 -16.00 -1.56
N GLU A 214 6.52 -15.48 -0.68
CA GLU A 214 7.57 -16.29 -0.03
C GLU A 214 6.99 -17.21 1.05
N GLU A 215 5.85 -16.83 1.64
CA GLU A 215 5.09 -17.58 2.64
C GLU A 215 3.69 -17.98 2.11
N ASP A 216 2.72 -18.21 3.00
CA ASP A 216 1.35 -18.61 2.64
C ASP A 216 0.55 -17.54 1.87
N LEU A 217 -0.25 -18.01 0.90
CA LEU A 217 -1.21 -17.20 0.16
C LEU A 217 -2.66 -17.62 0.47
N ASN A 218 -3.42 -16.73 1.12
CA ASN A 218 -4.82 -16.97 1.44
C ASN A 218 -5.78 -16.29 0.46
N LEU A 219 -6.39 -17.08 -0.43
CA LEU A 219 -7.39 -16.65 -1.40
C LEU A 219 -8.83 -17.03 -1.01
N LYS A 220 -9.11 -17.56 0.19
CA LYS A 220 -10.44 -18.05 0.55
C LYS A 220 -11.56 -17.06 0.21
N TYR A 221 -12.62 -17.55 -0.44
CA TYR A 221 -13.77 -16.73 -0.86
C TYR A 221 -13.45 -15.55 -1.79
N THR A 222 -12.25 -15.51 -2.37
CA THR A 222 -11.89 -14.48 -3.36
C THR A 222 -12.71 -14.67 -4.62
N GLN A 223 -13.12 -13.56 -5.23
CA GLN A 223 -13.84 -13.55 -6.50
C GLN A 223 -13.03 -12.75 -7.50
N VAL A 224 -12.71 -13.36 -8.63
CA VAL A 224 -12.12 -12.70 -9.79
C VAL A 224 -13.12 -12.76 -10.93
N THR A 225 -13.42 -11.62 -11.52
CA THR A 225 -14.10 -11.47 -12.80
C THR A 225 -13.15 -10.76 -13.76
N GLY A 226 -13.11 -11.18 -15.02
CA GLY A 226 -12.17 -10.66 -16.02
C GLY A 226 -10.87 -11.45 -16.05
N GLU A 227 -9.78 -10.77 -16.44
CA GLU A 227 -8.46 -11.41 -16.58
C GLU A 227 -7.90 -11.88 -15.24
N PHE A 228 -7.32 -13.08 -15.22
CA PHE A 228 -6.62 -13.63 -14.06
C PHE A 228 -5.24 -14.08 -14.51
N ASN A 229 -4.29 -13.15 -14.49
CA ASN A 229 -2.93 -13.41 -14.97
C ASN A 229 -2.05 -13.86 -13.81
N ILE A 230 -1.65 -15.12 -13.80
CA ILE A 230 -0.78 -15.72 -12.78
C ILE A 230 0.50 -16.31 -13.38
N LYS A 231 0.89 -15.85 -14.58
CA LYS A 231 2.10 -16.34 -15.26
C LYS A 231 3.33 -16.14 -14.39
N ASN A 232 4.12 -17.20 -14.19
CA ASN A 232 5.27 -17.25 -13.27
C ASN A 232 4.97 -16.84 -11.82
N MET A 233 3.71 -16.88 -11.37
CA MET A 233 3.38 -16.65 -9.96
C MET A 233 3.92 -17.80 -9.12
N ASN A 234 4.64 -17.50 -8.04
CA ASN A 234 5.19 -18.50 -7.14
C ASN A 234 4.65 -18.30 -5.71
N VAL A 235 4.30 -19.41 -5.05
CA VAL A 235 3.91 -19.46 -3.63
C VAL A 235 4.85 -20.44 -2.93
N GLY A 236 5.59 -19.98 -1.93
CA GLY A 236 6.64 -20.74 -1.26
C GLY A 236 6.14 -21.91 -0.42
N TYR A 237 4.95 -21.74 0.18
CA TYR A 237 4.35 -22.73 1.09
C TYR A 237 2.94 -23.10 0.62
N ASP A 238 1.89 -22.71 1.35
CA ASP A 238 0.52 -23.14 1.05
C ASP A 238 -0.32 -22.05 0.37
N ILE A 239 -1.25 -22.51 -0.47
CA ILE A 239 -2.29 -21.68 -1.06
C ILE A 239 -3.68 -22.16 -0.64
N ASP A 240 -4.37 -21.37 0.20
CA ASP A 240 -5.74 -21.66 0.61
C ASP A 240 -6.74 -21.01 -0.35
N THR A 241 -7.30 -21.82 -1.24
CA THR A 241 -8.24 -21.38 -2.28
C THR A 241 -9.69 -21.75 -1.99
N LYS A 242 -10.04 -22.11 -0.74
CA LYS A 242 -11.40 -22.57 -0.40
C LYS A 242 -12.46 -21.56 -0.83
N TYR A 243 -13.38 -21.99 -1.69
CA TYR A 243 -14.46 -21.17 -2.28
C TYR A 243 -14.00 -19.98 -3.14
N THR A 244 -12.75 -19.98 -3.59
CA THR A 244 -12.26 -19.02 -4.57
C THR A 244 -12.96 -19.26 -5.90
N LYS A 245 -13.43 -18.19 -6.55
CA LYS A 245 -14.05 -18.25 -7.87
C LYS A 245 -13.30 -17.36 -8.86
N ILE A 246 -12.96 -17.92 -10.01
CA ILE A 246 -12.41 -17.21 -11.17
C ILE A 246 -13.44 -17.30 -12.29
N ASN A 247 -13.96 -16.16 -12.74
CA ASN A 247 -15.02 -16.06 -13.75
C ASN A 247 -16.22 -16.99 -13.47
N GLY A 248 -16.66 -17.00 -12.20
CA GLY A 248 -17.79 -17.80 -11.73
C GLY A 248 -17.48 -19.28 -11.45
N ARG A 249 -16.31 -19.80 -11.86
CA ARG A 249 -15.90 -21.20 -11.66
C ARG A 249 -15.01 -21.34 -10.44
N SER A 250 -15.11 -22.46 -9.73
CA SER A 250 -14.21 -22.76 -8.61
C SER A 250 -12.75 -22.80 -9.08
N PHE A 251 -11.85 -22.23 -8.29
CA PHE A 251 -10.41 -22.29 -8.56
C PHE A 251 -9.93 -23.75 -8.64
N SER A 252 -9.07 -24.04 -9.63
CA SER A 252 -8.41 -25.33 -9.81
C SER A 252 -6.90 -25.15 -9.73
N LYS A 253 -6.21 -26.02 -8.98
CA LYS A 253 -4.75 -25.98 -8.85
C LYS A 253 -4.03 -26.18 -10.19
N HIS A 254 -4.66 -26.80 -11.20
CA HIS A 254 -4.10 -26.91 -12.55
C HIS A 254 -3.86 -25.55 -13.24
N LEU A 255 -4.53 -24.48 -12.79
CA LEU A 255 -4.25 -23.12 -13.25
C LEU A 255 -2.83 -22.67 -12.88
N MET A 256 -2.24 -23.23 -11.82
CA MET A 256 -0.88 -22.92 -11.36
C MET A 256 0.20 -23.69 -12.12
N SER A 257 -0.11 -24.89 -12.63
CA SER A 257 0.90 -25.77 -13.27
C SER A 257 1.15 -25.44 -14.74
N ASN A 258 0.28 -24.64 -15.36
CA ASN A 258 0.27 -24.37 -16.80
C ASN A 258 0.66 -22.92 -17.16
N ASN A 259 1.16 -22.15 -16.19
CA ASN A 259 1.45 -20.72 -16.27
C ASN A 259 2.82 -20.41 -15.66
#